data_AF-K5WDX1-F1
#
_entry.id   AF-K5WDX1-F1
#
_cell.length_a   1.000
_cell.length_b   1.000
_cell.length_c   1.000
_cell.angle_alpha   90.00
_cell.angle_beta   90.00
_cell.angle_gamma   90.00
#
_symmetry.space_group_name_H-M   'P 1'
#
loop_
_entity.id
_entity.type
_entity.pdbx_description
1 polymer ?
#
loop_
_entity_poly.entity_id
_entity_poly.type
_entity_poly.pdbx_seq_one_letter_code
_entity_poly.pdbx_strand_id
1 'polypeptide(L)'
;MTSTPTPGAALDAPDFFSVEGLAVNAGVGQVERHTLSPVEAHNHIRPFLRDNYHFENAGRVQGFVRILASVNDRNKAWTSDDAQSFLEHIVNGNGVIRIGDVLHFRPVSHYIGQRTGNLSFQRGYFPIFEFMSSDLILKTTLHKNTNHLYTILEHNYEEIQEVMRSCIGGMVGAKTWRDTTPNLPPMLQSDLDGVLVFKSLTTVYLQYLNRFKDAIKQHPDLAGFIQDFASWFNTWAADVCSDPPTFHDTVTNADPATRRLVLNQLREELDRLVSIVDRESGIKKKAHQAPHTGMTPEQRRQAKIMQLKYTYDPPGELRPEGPRHDNDFADISQIRVAPTHDELLCPSAQYLPVFSPDAPHHLSPDSMERHLDIQFRLLREELIAPIRGSIVTIDNDVTTMLQSQGRARRKTEQTKLEQLLAKGGGAYKTSGFDSVFFRVYANAEFCPRRRSR
;
A
#
# COMPACT_ATOMS: atom_id res chain seq x y z
N MET A 1 38.73 -14.86 -10.56
CA MET A 1 37.40 -14.94 -11.19
C MET A 1 36.38 -14.51 -10.16
N THR A 2 36.13 -13.21 -10.10
CA THR A 2 35.26 -12.55 -9.14
C THR A 2 34.02 -12.10 -9.90
N SER A 3 32.90 -12.79 -9.67
CA SER A 3 31.59 -12.48 -10.24
C SER A 3 31.05 -11.20 -9.60
N THR A 4 30.91 -10.15 -10.40
CA THR A 4 30.15 -8.95 -10.07
C THR A 4 28.65 -9.26 -10.00
N PRO A 5 27.91 -8.74 -9.00
CA PRO A 5 26.47 -8.92 -8.93
C PRO A 5 25.77 -7.96 -9.92
N THR A 6 24.76 -8.50 -10.60
CA THR A 6 23.81 -7.79 -11.47
C THR A 6 23.01 -6.75 -10.66
N PRO A 7 22.78 -5.52 -11.18
CA PRO A 7 21.89 -4.57 -10.53
C PRO A 7 20.44 -5.05 -10.70
N GLY A 8 19.82 -5.44 -9.59
CA GLY A 8 18.42 -5.85 -9.52
C GLY A 8 17.48 -4.67 -9.72
N ALA A 9 16.36 -4.93 -10.41
CA ALA A 9 15.24 -4.02 -10.55
C ALA A 9 14.83 -3.45 -9.18
N ALA A 10 14.69 -2.12 -9.10
CA ALA A 10 14.06 -1.46 -7.97
C ALA A 10 12.58 -1.90 -7.93
N LEU A 11 12.33 -2.96 -7.16
CA LEU A 11 11.01 -3.43 -6.82
C LEU A 11 10.33 -2.37 -5.95
N ASP A 12 9.05 -2.13 -6.19
CA ASP A 12 8.14 -1.40 -5.29
C ASP A 12 8.26 -1.97 -3.88
N ALA A 13 9.17 -1.40 -3.08
CA ALA A 13 9.26 -1.71 -1.67
C ALA A 13 8.07 -1.04 -0.97
N PRO A 14 7.44 -1.70 0.02
CA PRO A 14 6.47 -1.02 0.86
C PRO A 14 7.12 0.26 1.42
N ASP A 15 6.36 1.35 1.49
CA ASP A 15 6.83 2.61 2.06
C ASP A 15 7.54 2.31 3.38
N PHE A 16 8.81 2.71 3.50
CA PHE A 16 9.63 2.46 4.68
C PHE A 16 8.93 2.94 5.97
N PHE A 17 8.09 3.98 5.84
CA PHE A 17 7.33 4.58 6.94
C PHE A 17 5.94 3.97 7.17
N SER A 18 5.51 3.03 6.31
CA SER A 18 4.30 2.25 6.58
C SER A 18 4.49 1.35 7.80
N VAL A 19 3.39 1.01 8.47
CA VAL A 19 3.38 0.01 9.55
C VAL A 19 4.07 -1.29 9.11
N GLU A 20 3.94 -1.68 7.84
CA GLU A 20 4.60 -2.84 7.22
C GLU A 20 6.10 -2.63 7.09
N GLY A 21 6.54 -1.49 6.54
CA GLY A 21 7.96 -1.16 6.41
C GLY A 21 8.66 -1.23 7.77
N LEU A 22 8.02 -0.68 8.80
CA LEU A 22 8.53 -0.68 10.17
C LEU A 22 8.51 -2.09 10.80
N ALA A 23 7.43 -2.85 10.63
CA ALA A 23 7.33 -4.22 11.16
C ALA A 23 8.31 -5.19 10.47
N VAL A 24 8.53 -5.03 9.17
CA VAL A 24 9.49 -5.83 8.37
C VAL A 24 10.93 -5.54 8.80
N ASN A 25 11.29 -4.27 9.01
CA ASN A 25 12.63 -3.89 9.48
C ASN A 25 12.90 -4.32 10.94
N ALA A 26 11.85 -4.47 11.74
CA ALA A 26 11.92 -4.85 13.15
C ALA A 26 12.17 -6.34 13.40
N GLY A 27 12.26 -7.18 12.36
CA GLY A 27 12.42 -8.62 12.52
C GLY A 27 11.20 -9.33 13.11
N VAL A 28 10.01 -8.71 13.05
CA VAL A 28 8.74 -9.38 13.36
C VAL A 28 8.53 -10.47 12.30
N GLY A 29 8.83 -11.71 12.70
CA GLY A 29 9.11 -12.84 11.80
C GLY A 29 8.18 -12.99 10.60
N GLN A 30 8.80 -13.13 9.43
CA GLN A 30 8.17 -13.56 8.19
C GLN A 30 7.52 -14.94 8.38
N VAL A 31 6.19 -14.98 8.36
CA VAL A 31 5.49 -16.19 7.96
C VAL A 31 4.95 -15.93 6.57
N GLU A 32 5.45 -16.69 5.60
CA GLU A 32 5.00 -16.71 4.20
C GLU A 32 3.54 -17.19 4.12
N ARG A 33 2.63 -16.28 4.44
CA ARG A 33 1.19 -16.45 4.21
C ARG A 33 0.84 -15.98 2.82
N HIS A 34 -0.15 -16.63 2.24
CA HIS A 34 -0.80 -16.15 1.04
C HIS A 34 0.20 -15.88 -0.10
N THR A 35 1.08 -16.83 -0.38
CA THR A 35 2.21 -16.65 -1.32
C THR A 35 1.90 -16.98 -2.78
N LEU A 36 0.64 -17.21 -3.15
CA LEU A 36 0.30 -17.50 -4.54
C LEU A 36 0.72 -16.33 -5.43
N SER A 37 1.40 -16.65 -6.53
CA SER A 37 1.71 -15.67 -7.57
C SER A 37 0.42 -15.23 -8.29
N PRO A 38 0.44 -14.10 -9.01
CA PRO A 38 -0.70 -13.64 -9.80
C PRO A 38 -1.27 -14.70 -10.75
N VAL A 39 -0.40 -15.49 -11.39
CA VAL A 39 -0.81 -16.54 -12.33
C VAL A 39 -1.51 -17.70 -11.61
N GLU A 40 -0.95 -18.14 -10.49
CA GLU A 40 -1.55 -19.21 -9.68
C GLU A 40 -2.89 -18.78 -9.10
N ALA A 41 -2.99 -17.55 -8.57
CA ALA A 41 -4.23 -17.01 -8.06
C ALA A 41 -5.33 -16.94 -9.13
N HIS A 42 -5.01 -16.42 -10.33
CA HIS A 42 -5.94 -16.42 -11.46
C HIS A 42 -6.38 -17.82 -11.88
N ASN A 43 -5.50 -18.82 -11.81
CA ASN A 43 -5.87 -20.19 -12.17
C ASN A 43 -6.73 -20.85 -11.09
N HIS A 44 -6.37 -20.66 -9.82
CA HIS A 44 -7.05 -21.27 -8.68
C HIS A 44 -8.39 -20.62 -8.35
N ILE A 45 -8.62 -19.36 -8.72
CA ILE A 45 -9.90 -18.68 -8.45
C ILE A 45 -11.01 -19.13 -9.41
N ARG A 46 -10.69 -19.48 -10.66
CA ARG A 46 -11.67 -19.81 -11.72
C ARG A 46 -12.75 -20.81 -11.32
N PRO A 47 -12.46 -21.93 -10.62
CA PRO A 47 -13.50 -22.88 -10.22
C PRO A 47 -14.57 -22.27 -9.31
N PHE A 48 -14.20 -21.30 -8.45
CA PHE A 48 -15.11 -20.62 -7.52
C PHE A 48 -16.03 -19.62 -8.23
N LEU A 49 -15.63 -19.13 -9.41
CA LEU A 49 -16.35 -18.08 -10.16
C LEU A 49 -17.45 -18.63 -11.08
N ARG A 50 -17.71 -19.94 -11.09
CA ARG A 50 -18.78 -20.56 -11.91
C ARG A 50 -20.17 -20.15 -11.39
N ASP A 51 -21.13 -20.00 -12.29
CA ASP A 51 -22.49 -19.49 -11.98
C ASP A 51 -23.20 -20.28 -10.88
N ASN A 52 -23.04 -21.61 -10.86
CA ASN A 52 -23.69 -22.50 -9.89
C ASN A 52 -22.75 -23.00 -8.79
N TYR A 53 -21.68 -22.28 -8.49
CA TYR A 53 -20.77 -22.65 -7.41
C TYR A 53 -21.36 -22.27 -6.05
N HIS A 54 -21.27 -23.17 -5.07
CA HIS A 54 -21.54 -22.90 -3.66
C HIS A 54 -20.45 -23.52 -2.78
N PHE A 55 -20.18 -22.92 -1.62
CA PHE A 55 -19.22 -23.49 -0.67
C PHE A 55 -19.82 -24.71 0.05
N GLU A 56 -19.29 -25.90 -0.24
CA GLU A 56 -19.75 -27.15 0.39
C GLU A 56 -19.34 -27.28 1.87
N ASN A 57 -18.25 -26.62 2.27
CA ASN A 57 -17.71 -26.67 3.63
C ASN A 57 -16.73 -25.51 3.90
N ALA A 58 -16.39 -25.32 5.18
CA ALA A 58 -15.42 -24.32 5.63
C ALA A 58 -14.03 -24.45 4.98
N GLY A 59 -13.61 -25.66 4.59
CA GLY A 59 -12.34 -25.87 3.89
C GLY A 59 -12.32 -25.25 2.49
N ARG A 60 -13.44 -25.30 1.75
CA ARG A 60 -13.58 -24.62 0.45
C ARG A 60 -13.56 -23.11 0.60
N VAL A 61 -14.20 -22.57 1.64
CA VAL A 61 -14.15 -21.14 1.98
C VAL A 61 -12.72 -20.71 2.25
N GLN A 62 -12.00 -21.42 3.13
CA GLN A 62 -10.59 -21.15 3.43
C GLN A 62 -9.72 -21.18 2.17
N GLY A 63 -9.95 -22.13 1.27
CA GLY A 63 -9.26 -22.20 -0.02
C GLY A 63 -9.47 -20.95 -0.88
N PHE A 64 -10.71 -20.46 -0.95
CA PHE A 64 -11.07 -19.25 -1.71
C PHE A 64 -10.45 -17.99 -1.11
N VAL A 65 -10.64 -17.73 0.19
CA VAL A 65 -10.14 -16.50 0.83
C VAL A 65 -8.62 -16.46 0.88
N ARG A 66 -7.96 -17.62 0.95
CA ARG A 66 -6.50 -17.73 0.85
C ARG A 66 -5.97 -17.23 -0.50
N ILE A 67 -6.74 -17.43 -1.58
CA ILE A 67 -6.37 -16.91 -2.90
C ILE A 67 -6.53 -15.38 -2.94
N LEU A 68 -7.63 -14.86 -2.39
CA LEU A 68 -7.86 -13.42 -2.33
C LEU A 68 -6.76 -12.72 -1.52
N ALA A 69 -6.49 -13.22 -0.32
CA ALA A 69 -5.49 -12.63 0.57
C ALA A 69 -4.05 -12.76 0.06
N SER A 70 -3.81 -13.48 -1.04
CA SER A 70 -2.51 -13.48 -1.73
C SER A 70 -2.19 -12.17 -2.42
N VAL A 71 -3.20 -11.34 -2.69
CA VAL A 71 -3.02 -9.97 -3.15
C VAL A 71 -2.71 -9.10 -1.95
N ASN A 72 -1.43 -8.97 -1.62
CA ASN A 72 -0.97 -8.11 -0.54
C ASN A 72 0.45 -7.60 -0.80
N ASP A 73 0.79 -6.48 -0.16
CA ASP A 73 2.05 -5.76 -0.35
C ASP A 73 3.28 -6.51 0.18
N ARG A 74 3.08 -7.56 0.99
CA ARG A 74 4.15 -8.44 1.48
C ARG A 74 4.51 -9.51 0.44
N ASN A 75 3.60 -9.82 -0.47
CA ASN A 75 3.82 -10.78 -1.54
C ASN A 75 4.46 -10.10 -2.76
N LYS A 76 5.80 -10.12 -2.80
CA LYS A 76 6.61 -9.49 -3.85
C LYS A 76 6.36 -10.03 -5.27
N ALA A 77 5.60 -11.12 -5.42
CA ALA A 77 5.19 -11.61 -6.73
C ALA A 77 4.06 -10.77 -7.35
N TRP A 78 3.37 -9.93 -6.57
CA TRP A 78 2.28 -9.08 -7.04
C TRP A 78 2.75 -7.67 -7.34
N THR A 79 2.32 -7.15 -8.47
CA THR A 79 2.43 -5.74 -8.83
C THR A 79 1.05 -5.07 -8.75
N SER A 80 1.03 -3.74 -8.80
CA SER A 80 -0.22 -2.97 -8.90
C SER A 80 -1.07 -3.37 -10.11
N ASP A 81 -0.43 -3.71 -11.24
CA ASP A 81 -1.13 -4.16 -12.45
C ASP A 81 -1.77 -5.53 -12.29
N ASP A 82 -1.04 -6.47 -11.67
CA ASP A 82 -1.54 -7.81 -11.40
C ASP A 82 -2.75 -7.77 -10.47
N ALA A 83 -2.66 -6.98 -9.41
CA ALA A 83 -3.74 -6.77 -8.46
C ALA A 83 -4.96 -6.12 -9.11
N GLN A 84 -4.74 -5.13 -9.99
CA GLN A 84 -5.82 -4.49 -10.74
C GLN A 84 -6.54 -5.48 -11.68
N SER A 85 -5.77 -6.27 -12.45
CA SER A 85 -6.29 -7.31 -13.34
C SER A 85 -7.09 -8.37 -12.57
N PHE A 86 -6.55 -8.83 -11.43
CA PHE A 86 -7.21 -9.81 -10.58
C PHE A 86 -8.49 -9.26 -9.95
N LEU A 87 -8.46 -8.03 -9.43
CA LEU A 87 -9.65 -7.36 -8.90
C LEU A 87 -10.75 -7.22 -9.96
N GLU A 88 -10.39 -6.86 -11.18
CA GLU A 88 -11.32 -6.83 -12.30
C GLU A 88 -11.92 -8.21 -12.59
N HIS A 89 -11.12 -9.28 -12.53
CA HIS A 89 -11.60 -10.65 -12.70
C HIS A 89 -12.58 -11.07 -11.58
N ILE A 90 -12.32 -10.67 -10.33
CA ILE A 90 -13.21 -10.92 -9.19
C ILE A 90 -14.54 -10.19 -9.33
N VAL A 91 -14.51 -8.91 -9.70
CA VAL A 91 -15.71 -8.05 -9.76
C VAL A 91 -16.56 -8.32 -11.00
N ASN A 92 -15.94 -8.59 -12.15
CA ASN A 92 -16.67 -8.93 -13.38
C ASN A 92 -17.15 -10.38 -13.40
N GLY A 93 -16.53 -11.26 -12.62
CA GLY A 93 -17.01 -12.62 -12.39
C GLY A 93 -17.98 -12.72 -11.20
N ASN A 94 -18.30 -13.95 -10.79
CA ASN A 94 -19.13 -14.19 -9.60
C ASN A 94 -18.36 -14.00 -8.26
N GLY A 95 -17.19 -13.36 -8.27
CA GLY A 95 -16.28 -13.31 -7.12
C GLY A 95 -16.83 -12.47 -5.97
N VAL A 96 -17.49 -11.35 -6.28
CA VAL A 96 -18.23 -10.52 -5.32
C VAL A 96 -19.31 -11.34 -4.61
N ILE A 97 -20.07 -12.15 -5.36
CA ILE A 97 -21.11 -13.02 -4.79
C ILE A 97 -20.46 -14.01 -3.81
N ARG A 98 -19.33 -14.63 -4.20
CA ARG A 98 -18.59 -15.55 -3.30
C ARG A 98 -18.06 -14.86 -2.05
N ILE A 99 -17.59 -13.61 -2.14
CA ILE A 99 -17.19 -12.85 -0.95
C ILE A 99 -18.40 -12.65 -0.03
N GLY A 100 -19.57 -12.31 -0.59
CA GLY A 100 -20.83 -12.25 0.16
C GLY A 100 -21.20 -13.60 0.82
N ASP A 101 -21.05 -14.72 0.10
CA ASP A 101 -21.30 -16.06 0.64
C ASP A 101 -20.38 -16.38 1.83
N VAL A 102 -19.13 -15.91 1.82
CA VAL A 102 -18.19 -16.05 2.96
C VAL A 102 -18.64 -15.22 4.16
N LEU A 103 -19.07 -13.98 3.93
CA LEU A 103 -19.49 -13.06 4.99
C LEU A 103 -20.80 -13.52 5.66
N HIS A 104 -21.69 -14.17 4.90
CA HIS A 104 -22.90 -14.84 5.43
C HIS A 104 -22.64 -16.22 6.04
N PHE A 105 -21.42 -16.76 5.97
CA PHE A 105 -21.17 -18.12 6.46
C PHE A 105 -21.51 -18.24 7.95
N ARG A 106 -22.17 -19.33 8.34
CA ARG A 106 -22.53 -19.63 9.73
C ARG A 106 -22.36 -21.13 10.04
N PRO A 107 -21.79 -21.49 11.21
CA PRO A 107 -21.18 -20.62 12.22
C PRO A 107 -19.73 -20.23 11.90
N VAL A 108 -19.30 -19.05 12.37
CA VAL A 108 -17.89 -18.59 12.37
C VAL A 108 -17.38 -18.56 13.81
N SER A 109 -16.15 -19.01 14.05
CA SER A 109 -15.57 -19.03 15.40
C SER A 109 -14.06 -18.83 15.37
N HIS A 110 -13.53 -18.18 16.41
CA HIS A 110 -12.08 -18.10 16.70
C HIS A 110 -11.54 -19.39 17.37
N TYR A 111 -12.44 -20.30 17.75
CA TYR A 111 -12.19 -21.63 18.28
C TYR A 111 -13.05 -22.62 17.50
N ILE A 112 -12.48 -23.37 16.55
CA ILE A 112 -13.28 -24.25 15.68
C ILE A 112 -13.81 -25.50 16.40
N GLY A 113 -13.18 -25.89 17.51
CA GLY A 113 -13.56 -27.06 18.29
C GLY A 113 -13.36 -28.40 17.55
N GLN A 114 -13.79 -29.50 18.18
CA GLN A 114 -13.57 -30.86 17.65
C GLN A 114 -14.55 -31.26 16.53
N ARG A 115 -15.62 -30.47 16.28
CA ARG A 115 -16.63 -30.73 15.26
C ARG A 115 -16.50 -29.70 14.13
N THR A 116 -15.96 -30.12 12.99
CA THR A 116 -15.33 -29.28 11.94
C THR A 116 -16.29 -28.53 11.00
N GLY A 117 -17.50 -28.19 11.45
CA GLY A 117 -18.44 -27.38 10.67
C GLY A 117 -18.18 -25.88 10.74
N ASN A 118 -17.47 -25.41 11.77
CA ASN A 118 -17.22 -23.98 11.99
C ASN A 118 -16.18 -23.44 11.00
N LEU A 119 -16.46 -22.27 10.44
CA LEU A 119 -15.44 -21.50 9.73
C LEU A 119 -14.52 -20.83 10.75
N SER A 120 -13.21 -21.11 10.66
CA SER A 120 -12.20 -20.38 11.44
C SER A 120 -12.25 -18.91 11.08
N PHE A 121 -12.41 -18.05 12.08
CA PHE A 121 -12.31 -16.60 11.92
C PHE A 121 -10.95 -16.23 11.31
N GLN A 122 -9.88 -16.74 11.90
CA GLN A 122 -8.51 -16.38 11.54
C GLN A 122 -8.11 -16.80 10.13
N ARG A 123 -8.59 -17.97 9.65
CA ARG A 123 -8.15 -18.55 8.36
C ARG A 123 -9.21 -18.45 7.26
N GLY A 124 -10.46 -18.23 7.63
CA GLY A 124 -11.61 -18.34 6.73
C GLY A 124 -12.43 -17.06 6.59
N TYR A 125 -12.40 -16.18 7.59
CA TYR A 125 -13.23 -14.97 7.61
C TYR A 125 -12.38 -13.71 7.50
N PHE A 126 -11.41 -13.55 8.40
CA PHE A 126 -10.50 -12.41 8.49
C PHE A 126 -9.73 -12.10 7.20
N PRO A 127 -9.26 -13.09 6.40
CA PRO A 127 -8.51 -12.80 5.18
C PRO A 127 -9.28 -12.01 4.10
N ILE A 128 -10.62 -11.95 4.17
CA ILE A 128 -11.41 -11.04 3.32
C ILE A 128 -11.05 -9.58 3.62
N PHE A 129 -10.89 -9.24 4.90
CA PHE A 129 -10.58 -7.89 5.35
C PHE A 129 -9.13 -7.54 5.06
N GLU A 130 -8.22 -8.51 5.15
CA GLU A 130 -6.83 -8.34 4.67
C GLU A 130 -6.82 -7.94 3.19
N PHE A 131 -7.52 -8.70 2.33
CA PHE A 131 -7.64 -8.41 0.90
C PHE A 131 -8.22 -7.01 0.64
N MET A 132 -9.32 -6.65 1.31
CA MET A 132 -9.98 -5.36 1.14
C MET A 132 -9.18 -4.16 1.67
N SER A 133 -8.24 -4.41 2.59
CA SER A 133 -7.35 -3.40 3.18
C SER A 133 -5.99 -3.29 2.50
N SER A 134 -5.64 -4.18 1.57
CA SER A 134 -4.34 -4.16 0.91
C SER A 134 -4.15 -2.87 0.10
N ASP A 135 -2.94 -2.29 0.19
CA ASP A 135 -2.59 -1.10 -0.59
C ASP A 135 -2.66 -1.39 -2.09
N LEU A 136 -2.28 -2.59 -2.52
CA LEU A 136 -2.45 -3.06 -3.91
C LEU A 136 -3.91 -2.99 -4.38
N ILE A 137 -4.90 -3.17 -3.51
CA ILE A 137 -6.34 -3.11 -3.83
C ILE A 137 -6.88 -1.68 -3.72
N LEU A 138 -6.47 -0.97 -2.66
CA LEU A 138 -6.95 0.39 -2.38
C LEU A 138 -6.38 1.44 -3.33
N LYS A 139 -5.14 1.27 -3.80
CA LYS A 139 -4.46 2.17 -4.75
C LYS A 139 -4.74 1.82 -6.21
N THR A 140 -5.60 0.83 -6.50
CA THR A 140 -6.00 0.54 -7.88
C THR A 140 -6.70 1.74 -8.52
N THR A 141 -6.52 1.90 -9.83
CA THR A 141 -7.23 2.93 -10.61
C THR A 141 -8.70 2.59 -10.86
N LEU A 142 -9.14 1.37 -10.50
CA LEU A 142 -10.50 0.85 -10.70
C LEU A 142 -11.40 1.16 -9.50
N HIS A 143 -11.58 2.45 -9.19
CA HIS A 143 -12.40 2.87 -8.03
C HIS A 143 -13.81 2.28 -8.01
N LYS A 144 -14.42 2.04 -9.18
CA LYS A 144 -15.72 1.36 -9.30
C LYS A 144 -15.69 -0.07 -8.70
N ASN A 145 -14.61 -0.81 -8.93
CA ASN A 145 -14.46 -2.19 -8.46
C ASN A 145 -14.21 -2.22 -6.96
N THR A 146 -13.36 -1.34 -6.44
CA THR A 146 -13.19 -1.17 -4.99
C THR A 146 -14.50 -0.76 -4.32
N ASN A 147 -15.27 0.16 -4.91
CA ASN A 147 -16.59 0.53 -4.38
C ASN A 147 -17.57 -0.64 -4.36
N HIS A 148 -17.51 -1.53 -5.36
CA HIS A 148 -18.32 -2.75 -5.38
C HIS A 148 -17.97 -3.66 -4.19
N LEU A 149 -16.68 -3.86 -3.88
CA LEU A 149 -16.27 -4.65 -2.71
C LEU A 149 -16.81 -4.07 -1.40
N TYR A 150 -16.69 -2.75 -1.20
CA TYR A 150 -17.20 -2.09 0.00
C TYR A 150 -18.74 -2.07 0.06
N THR A 151 -19.42 -2.17 -1.07
CA THR A 151 -20.87 -2.37 -1.12
C THR A 151 -21.24 -3.75 -0.55
N ILE A 152 -20.41 -4.78 -0.69
CA ILE A 152 -20.65 -6.07 -0.05
C ILE A 152 -20.65 -5.92 1.47
N LEU A 153 -19.68 -5.19 2.04
CA LEU A 153 -19.64 -4.93 3.49
C LEU A 153 -20.92 -4.26 3.99
N GLU A 154 -21.40 -3.25 3.27
CA GLU A 154 -22.67 -2.57 3.59
C GLU A 154 -23.85 -3.56 3.66
N HIS A 155 -23.98 -4.43 2.67
CA HIS A 155 -25.10 -5.38 2.60
C HIS A 155 -25.01 -6.51 3.63
N ASN A 156 -23.84 -6.73 4.24
CA ASN A 156 -23.56 -7.82 5.19
C ASN A 156 -23.21 -7.27 6.58
N TYR A 157 -23.57 -6.02 6.86
CA TYR A 157 -23.06 -5.29 8.01
C TYR A 157 -23.38 -6.01 9.33
N GLU A 158 -24.64 -6.41 9.54
CA GLU A 158 -25.11 -7.04 10.78
C GLU A 158 -24.32 -8.33 11.07
N GLU A 159 -24.16 -9.18 10.04
CA GLU A 159 -23.44 -10.43 10.14
C GLU A 159 -21.96 -10.22 10.47
N ILE A 160 -21.35 -9.21 9.85
CA ILE A 160 -19.95 -8.85 10.08
C ILE A 160 -19.76 -8.36 11.51
N GLN A 161 -20.61 -7.46 12.00
CA GLN A 161 -20.48 -6.92 13.34
C GLN A 161 -20.60 -8.02 14.40
N GLU A 162 -21.56 -8.93 14.26
CA GLU A 162 -21.73 -10.06 15.17
C GLU A 162 -20.46 -10.93 15.24
N VAL A 163 -19.94 -11.33 14.08
CA VAL A 163 -18.75 -12.19 13.99
C VAL A 163 -17.52 -11.48 14.53
N MET A 164 -17.31 -10.21 14.17
CA MET A 164 -16.18 -9.41 14.63
C MET A 164 -16.19 -9.23 16.14
N ARG A 165 -17.36 -8.89 16.73
CA ARG A 165 -17.50 -8.73 18.18
C ARG A 165 -17.19 -10.02 18.93
N SER A 166 -17.79 -11.12 18.48
CA SER A 166 -17.60 -12.43 19.12
C SER A 166 -16.14 -12.91 19.01
N CYS A 167 -15.55 -12.83 17.82
CA CYS A 167 -14.24 -13.40 17.57
C CYS A 167 -13.09 -12.54 18.09
N ILE A 168 -13.08 -11.23 17.84
CA ILE A 168 -12.01 -10.35 18.31
C ILE A 168 -12.07 -10.21 19.82
N GLY A 169 -13.26 -9.95 20.37
CA GLY A 169 -13.46 -9.89 21.82
C GLY A 169 -13.06 -11.19 22.52
N GLY A 170 -13.41 -12.35 21.93
CA GLY A 170 -13.02 -13.67 22.42
C GLY A 170 -11.50 -13.91 22.42
N MET A 171 -10.82 -13.61 21.31
CA MET A 171 -9.36 -13.75 21.20
C MET A 171 -8.60 -12.80 22.13
N VAL A 172 -9.05 -11.55 22.24
CA VAL A 172 -8.45 -10.57 23.15
C VAL A 172 -8.66 -10.96 24.60
N GLY A 173 -9.86 -11.42 24.97
CA GLY A 173 -10.14 -11.96 26.30
C GLY A 173 -9.33 -13.22 26.63
N ALA A 174 -9.09 -14.07 25.64
CA ALA A 174 -8.24 -15.26 25.77
C ALA A 174 -6.73 -14.96 25.70
N LYS A 175 -6.34 -13.70 25.45
CA LYS A 175 -4.96 -13.23 25.30
C LYS A 175 -4.14 -13.96 24.22
N THR A 176 -4.81 -14.37 23.15
CA THR A 176 -4.17 -15.09 22.04
C THR A 176 -4.96 -14.96 20.74
N TRP A 177 -4.24 -14.82 19.62
CA TRP A 177 -4.83 -14.90 18.27
C TRP A 177 -4.96 -16.34 17.76
N ARG A 178 -4.31 -17.29 18.44
CA ARG A 178 -4.29 -18.70 18.03
C ARG A 178 -5.60 -19.37 18.36
N ASP A 179 -5.98 -20.32 17.52
CA ASP A 179 -7.09 -21.21 17.84
C ASP A 179 -6.64 -22.16 18.97
N THR A 180 -7.37 -22.14 20.08
CA THR A 180 -7.08 -22.90 21.31
C THR A 180 -7.74 -24.27 21.35
N THR A 181 -8.27 -24.76 20.21
CA THR A 181 -8.82 -26.11 20.07
C THR A 181 -7.79 -27.15 20.51
N PRO A 182 -8.12 -28.03 21.48
CA PRO A 182 -7.20 -29.06 21.93
C PRO A 182 -6.72 -29.96 20.79
N ASN A 183 -5.42 -30.25 20.74
CA ASN A 183 -4.82 -31.09 19.70
C ASN A 183 -5.08 -30.60 18.26
N LEU A 184 -5.26 -29.29 18.05
CA LEU A 184 -5.42 -28.74 16.72
C LEU A 184 -4.18 -29.06 15.85
N PRO A 185 -4.36 -29.69 14.67
CA PRO A 185 -3.26 -29.94 13.75
C PRO A 185 -2.52 -28.64 13.37
N PRO A 186 -1.18 -28.62 13.31
CA PRO A 186 -0.42 -27.42 12.97
C PRO A 186 -0.85 -26.76 11.65
N MET A 187 -1.24 -27.56 10.66
CA MET A 187 -1.74 -27.08 9.36
C MET A 187 -3.05 -26.27 9.44
N LEU A 188 -3.80 -26.42 10.53
CA LEU A 188 -5.05 -25.70 10.80
C LEU A 188 -4.85 -24.50 11.72
N GLN A 189 -3.64 -24.32 12.27
CA GLN A 189 -3.32 -23.17 13.10
C GLN A 189 -3.13 -21.90 12.26
N SER A 190 -3.32 -20.75 12.90
CA SER A 190 -3.07 -19.43 12.34
C SER A 190 -1.99 -18.69 13.13
N ASP A 191 -1.03 -18.13 12.41
CA ASP A 191 -0.12 -17.03 12.74
C ASP A 191 -0.77 -15.63 12.58
N LEU A 192 -2.06 -15.49 12.85
CA LEU A 192 -2.70 -14.17 12.92
C LEU A 192 -2.01 -13.35 14.02
N ASP A 193 -1.73 -12.08 13.76
CA ASP A 193 -1.09 -11.17 14.70
C ASP A 193 -1.89 -9.88 14.88
N GLY A 194 -1.70 -9.21 16.01
CA GLY A 194 -2.50 -8.05 16.37
C GLY A 194 -2.22 -6.83 15.48
N VAL A 195 -0.99 -6.67 14.99
CA VAL A 195 -0.64 -5.56 14.08
C VAL A 195 -1.49 -5.68 12.80
N LEU A 196 -1.58 -6.88 12.24
CA LEU A 196 -2.40 -7.18 11.06
C LEU A 196 -3.90 -7.01 11.35
N VAL A 197 -4.40 -7.49 12.49
CA VAL A 197 -5.81 -7.35 12.90
C VAL A 197 -6.21 -5.89 12.99
N PHE A 198 -5.48 -5.10 13.78
CA PHE A 198 -5.87 -3.73 14.06
C PHE A 198 -5.67 -2.83 12.85
N LYS A 199 -4.60 -3.03 12.08
CA LYS A 199 -4.41 -2.26 10.85
C LYS A 199 -5.49 -2.55 9.82
N SER A 200 -5.70 -3.81 9.47
CA SER A 200 -6.60 -4.17 8.35
C SER A 200 -8.02 -3.67 8.61
N LEU A 201 -8.52 -3.85 9.84
CA LEU A 201 -9.87 -3.42 10.20
C LEU A 201 -9.98 -1.90 10.33
N THR A 202 -8.98 -1.22 10.91
CA THR A 202 -8.97 0.25 10.95
C THR A 202 -9.04 0.83 9.55
N THR A 203 -8.24 0.30 8.63
CA THR A 203 -8.27 0.67 7.21
C THR A 203 -9.62 0.39 6.58
N VAL A 204 -10.17 -0.82 6.73
CA VAL A 204 -11.50 -1.17 6.17
C VAL A 204 -12.58 -0.22 6.68
N TYR A 205 -12.65 0.07 7.98
CA TYR A 205 -13.68 0.96 8.51
C TYR A 205 -13.50 2.42 8.08
N LEU A 206 -12.25 2.91 7.99
CA LEU A 206 -11.99 4.23 7.42
C LEU A 206 -12.43 4.31 5.95
N GLN A 207 -12.13 3.29 5.16
CA GLN A 207 -12.51 3.21 3.75
C GLN A 207 -14.03 3.07 3.57
N TYR A 208 -14.70 2.34 4.45
CA TYR A 208 -16.15 2.19 4.50
C TYR A 208 -16.85 3.53 4.81
N LEU A 209 -16.47 4.21 5.89
CA LEU A 209 -17.03 5.52 6.28
C LEU A 209 -16.74 6.62 5.26
N ASN A 210 -15.61 6.53 4.55
CA ASN A 210 -15.31 7.46 3.47
C ASN A 210 -16.28 7.33 2.29
N ARG A 211 -16.79 6.12 2.03
CA ARG A 211 -17.70 5.80 0.91
C ARG A 211 -19.17 5.97 1.29
N PHE A 212 -19.57 5.51 2.47
CA PHE A 212 -20.95 5.53 2.94
C PHE A 212 -21.13 6.61 4.00
N LYS A 213 -21.44 7.84 3.55
CA LYS A 213 -21.60 9.01 4.44
C LYS A 213 -22.75 8.85 5.44
N ASP A 214 -23.78 8.10 5.06
CA ASP A 214 -24.93 7.81 5.92
C ASP A 214 -24.75 6.54 6.78
N ALA A 215 -23.58 5.88 6.74
CA ALA A 215 -23.36 4.59 7.42
C ALA A 215 -23.69 4.63 8.91
N ILE A 216 -23.31 5.71 9.61
CA ILE A 216 -23.56 5.84 11.06
C ILE A 216 -25.05 6.07 11.36
N LYS A 217 -25.78 6.68 10.43
CA LYS A 217 -27.23 6.86 10.55
C LYS A 217 -27.96 5.54 10.27
N GLN A 218 -27.49 4.76 9.30
CA GLN A 218 -28.05 3.47 8.93
C GLN A 218 -27.73 2.39 9.96
N HIS A 219 -26.54 2.45 10.54
CA HIS A 219 -26.03 1.51 11.54
C HIS A 219 -25.58 2.24 12.82
N PRO A 220 -26.52 2.64 13.71
CA PRO A 220 -26.20 3.41 14.91
C PRO A 220 -25.28 2.69 15.90
N ASP A 221 -25.26 1.35 15.87
CA ASP A 221 -24.42 0.52 16.75
C ASP A 221 -22.93 0.53 16.34
N LEU A 222 -22.61 1.01 15.13
CA LEU A 222 -21.24 1.13 14.62
C LEU A 222 -20.38 1.97 15.57
N ALA A 223 -20.95 3.03 16.14
CA ALA A 223 -20.25 3.86 17.12
C ALA A 223 -19.86 3.06 18.36
N GLY A 224 -20.77 2.22 18.87
CA GLY A 224 -20.46 1.30 19.97
C GLY A 224 -19.40 0.28 19.58
N PHE A 225 -19.49 -0.30 18.37
CA PHE A 225 -18.49 -1.25 17.87
C PHE A 225 -17.08 -0.66 17.84
N ILE A 226 -16.92 0.53 17.26
CA ILE A 226 -15.61 1.16 17.10
C ILE A 226 -15.00 1.52 18.47
N GLN A 227 -15.83 1.84 19.46
CA GLN A 227 -15.38 2.04 20.84
C GLN A 227 -14.93 0.72 21.49
N ASP A 228 -15.66 -0.37 21.30
CA ASP A 228 -15.23 -1.70 21.76
C ASP A 228 -13.92 -2.12 21.08
N PHE A 229 -13.80 -1.89 19.78
CA PHE A 229 -12.60 -2.16 18.99
C PHE A 229 -11.38 -1.36 19.49
N ALA A 230 -11.56 -0.07 19.80
CA ALA A 230 -10.53 0.74 20.44
C ALA A 230 -10.16 0.24 21.84
N SER A 231 -11.14 -0.23 22.62
CA SER A 231 -10.88 -0.85 23.91
C SER A 231 -10.04 -2.13 23.77
N TRP A 232 -10.39 -3.00 22.82
CA TRP A 232 -9.63 -4.23 22.54
C TRP A 232 -8.19 -3.93 22.12
N PHE A 233 -7.98 -2.91 21.29
CA PHE A 233 -6.64 -2.45 20.93
C PHE A 233 -5.85 -2.01 22.17
N ASN A 234 -6.46 -1.23 23.06
CA ASN A 234 -5.79 -0.77 24.27
C ASN A 234 -5.44 -1.93 25.22
N THR A 235 -6.33 -2.91 25.37
CA THR A 235 -6.06 -4.13 26.15
C THR A 235 -4.89 -4.92 25.54
N TRP A 236 -4.94 -5.21 24.24
CA TRP A 236 -3.88 -5.92 23.54
C TRP A 236 -2.55 -5.16 23.62
N ALA A 237 -2.53 -3.86 23.34
CA ALA A 237 -1.34 -3.01 23.38
C ALA A 237 -0.71 -2.99 24.79
N ALA A 238 -1.53 -2.92 25.84
CA ALA A 238 -1.04 -3.00 27.22
C ALA A 238 -0.42 -4.37 27.52
N ASP A 239 -1.07 -5.45 27.10
CA ASP A 239 -0.62 -6.82 27.38
C ASP A 239 0.64 -7.21 26.57
N VAL A 240 0.82 -6.74 25.33
CA VAL A 240 2.07 -6.96 24.57
C VAL A 240 3.22 -6.09 25.06
N CYS A 241 2.93 -4.96 25.72
CA CYS A 241 3.92 -4.06 26.30
C CYS A 241 4.26 -4.35 27.77
N SER A 242 3.52 -5.24 28.44
CA SER A 242 3.83 -5.62 29.82
C SER A 242 5.18 -6.34 29.91
N ASP A 243 5.74 -6.38 31.10
CA ASP A 243 7.00 -7.08 31.39
C ASP A 243 6.77 -8.11 32.51
N PRO A 244 6.73 -9.42 32.22
CA PRO A 244 6.80 -10.02 30.88
C PRO A 244 5.50 -9.77 30.05
N PRO A 245 5.54 -9.88 28.71
CA PRO A 245 4.33 -9.79 27.89
C PRO A 245 3.32 -10.87 28.26
N THR A 246 2.05 -10.48 28.42
CA THR A 246 0.97 -11.41 28.81
C THR A 246 0.08 -11.84 27.63
N PHE A 247 0.27 -11.22 26.47
CA PHE A 247 -0.39 -11.61 25.22
C PHE A 247 0.58 -12.35 24.30
N HIS A 248 0.15 -13.47 23.72
CA HIS A 248 0.95 -14.20 22.75
C HIS A 248 0.84 -13.58 21.35
N ASP A 249 1.85 -12.81 20.95
CA ASP A 249 1.87 -12.06 19.67
C ASP A 249 3.28 -11.97 19.07
N THR A 250 3.39 -11.93 17.74
CA THR A 250 4.69 -11.81 17.04
C THR A 250 5.38 -10.47 17.33
N VAL A 251 4.62 -9.40 17.59
CA VAL A 251 5.16 -8.07 17.92
C VAL A 251 5.95 -8.05 19.22
N THR A 252 5.76 -9.05 20.10
CA THR A 252 6.52 -9.19 21.34
C THR A 252 7.98 -9.58 21.11
N ASN A 253 8.32 -10.10 19.92
CA ASN A 253 9.70 -10.43 19.54
C ASN A 253 10.53 -9.20 19.15
N ALA A 254 9.88 -8.08 18.81
CA ALA A 254 10.57 -6.84 18.49
C ALA A 254 11.13 -6.18 19.75
N ASP A 255 12.17 -5.36 19.61
CA ASP A 255 12.69 -4.59 20.74
C ASP A 255 11.63 -3.61 21.29
N PRO A 256 11.71 -3.22 22.58
CA PRO A 256 10.69 -2.40 23.21
C PRO A 256 10.45 -1.04 22.56
N ALA A 257 11.46 -0.42 21.93
CA ALA A 257 11.30 0.88 21.29
C ALA A 257 10.54 0.75 19.97
N THR A 258 10.92 -0.23 19.14
CA THR A 258 10.25 -0.51 17.88
C THR A 258 8.81 -0.99 18.09
N ARG A 259 8.58 -1.86 19.09
CA ARG A 259 7.23 -2.27 19.49
C ARG A 259 6.35 -1.07 19.85
N ARG A 260 6.86 -0.13 20.65
CA ARG A 260 6.11 1.10 21.01
C ARG A 260 5.83 1.98 19.79
N LEU A 261 6.77 2.09 18.86
CA LEU A 261 6.60 2.89 17.65
C LEU A 261 5.48 2.32 16.76
N VAL A 262 5.49 1.01 16.50
CA VAL A 262 4.43 0.33 15.73
C VAL A 262 3.06 0.51 16.39
N LEU A 263 2.98 0.32 17.71
CA LEU A 263 1.72 0.50 18.46
C LEU A 263 1.23 1.95 18.45
N ASN A 264 2.14 2.93 18.54
CA ASN A 264 1.77 4.34 18.47
C ASN A 264 1.20 4.70 17.08
N GLN A 265 1.80 4.19 16.00
CA GLN A 265 1.29 4.43 14.65
C GLN A 265 -0.13 3.87 14.47
N LEU A 266 -0.36 2.62 14.89
CA LEU A 266 -1.70 2.01 14.86
C LEU A 266 -2.70 2.80 15.73
N ARG A 267 -2.25 3.30 16.88
CA ARG A 267 -3.08 4.12 17.77
C ARG A 267 -3.52 5.40 17.09
N GLU A 268 -2.62 6.09 16.38
CA GLU A 268 -2.99 7.34 15.69
C GLU A 268 -4.05 7.11 14.60
N GLU A 269 -3.94 6.02 13.84
CA GLU A 269 -4.94 5.67 12.82
C GLU A 269 -6.29 5.29 13.44
N LEU A 270 -6.27 4.54 14.54
CA LEU A 270 -7.47 4.14 15.27
C LEU A 270 -8.16 5.32 15.96
N ASP A 271 -7.39 6.22 16.57
CA ASP A 271 -7.91 7.46 17.18
C ASP A 271 -8.57 8.35 16.12
N ARG A 272 -8.02 8.39 14.91
CA ARG A 272 -8.65 9.08 13.77
C ARG A 272 -10.01 8.45 13.42
N LEU A 273 -10.08 7.13 13.38
CA LEU A 273 -11.33 6.41 13.11
C LEU A 273 -12.37 6.69 14.21
N VAL A 274 -12.00 6.58 15.48
CA VAL A 274 -12.85 6.91 16.63
C VAL A 274 -13.36 8.35 16.53
N SER A 275 -12.47 9.31 16.23
CA SER A 275 -12.84 10.72 16.11
C SER A 275 -13.86 10.99 15.00
N ILE A 276 -13.73 10.32 13.85
CA ILE A 276 -14.71 10.42 12.76
C ILE A 276 -16.07 9.92 13.25
N VAL A 277 -16.09 8.75 13.88
CA VAL A 277 -17.35 8.11 14.29
C VAL A 277 -18.04 8.88 15.43
N ASP A 278 -17.28 9.38 16.41
CA ASP A 278 -17.83 10.20 17.50
C ASP A 278 -18.42 11.52 16.97
N ARG A 279 -17.79 12.14 15.97
CA ARG A 279 -18.28 13.37 15.35
C ARG A 279 -19.60 13.14 14.63
N GLU A 280 -19.68 12.11 13.79
CA GLU A 280 -20.85 11.84 12.96
C GLU A 280 -22.03 11.22 13.75
N SER A 281 -21.75 10.46 14.81
CA SER A 281 -22.78 9.88 15.69
C SER A 281 -23.43 10.91 16.63
N GLY A 282 -22.90 12.13 16.69
CA GLY A 282 -23.36 13.15 17.62
C GLY A 282 -23.08 12.80 19.09
N ILE A 283 -22.29 11.76 19.36
CA ILE A 283 -21.80 11.41 20.69
C ILE A 283 -20.81 12.52 21.11
N LYS A 284 -21.35 13.57 21.73
CA LYS A 284 -20.54 14.57 22.43
C LYS A 284 -19.98 13.92 23.69
N LYS A 285 -18.89 13.15 23.59
CA LYS A 285 -18.04 12.93 24.75
C LYS A 285 -17.50 14.32 25.14
N LYS A 286 -17.96 14.85 26.27
CA LYS A 286 -17.24 15.92 26.97
C LYS A 286 -15.82 15.41 27.10
N ALA A 287 -14.90 16.00 26.35
CA ALA A 287 -13.52 15.61 26.38
C ALA A 287 -13.00 15.85 27.80
N HIS A 288 -12.98 14.81 28.63
CA HIS A 288 -11.92 14.67 29.61
C HIS A 288 -10.68 14.33 28.80
N GLN A 289 -10.05 15.38 28.29
CA GLN A 289 -8.65 15.36 27.92
C GLN A 289 -7.87 15.05 29.21
N ALA A 290 -7.74 13.76 29.54
CA ALA A 290 -6.51 13.32 30.14
C ALA A 290 -5.41 13.66 29.12
N PRO A 291 -4.28 14.25 29.53
CA PRO A 291 -3.28 14.74 28.61
C PRO A 291 -2.74 13.55 27.80
N HIS A 292 -3.21 13.43 26.56
CA HIS A 292 -2.48 12.70 25.55
C HIS A 292 -1.12 13.41 25.44
N THR A 293 -0.06 12.78 25.94
CA THR A 293 1.30 13.03 25.49
C THR A 293 1.50 12.47 24.07
N GLY A 294 0.53 12.73 23.19
CA GLY A 294 0.68 12.64 21.74
C GLY A 294 1.19 13.98 21.25
N MET A 295 2.10 13.96 20.29
CA MET A 295 2.74 15.18 19.78
C MET A 295 1.68 16.23 19.43
N THR A 296 1.77 17.41 20.04
CA THR A 296 0.94 18.55 19.66
C THR A 296 1.07 18.82 18.15
N PRO A 297 0.10 19.49 17.51
CA PRO A 297 0.25 19.92 16.12
C PRO A 297 1.57 20.68 15.87
N GLU A 298 2.05 21.41 16.89
CA GLU A 298 3.36 22.06 16.88
C GLU A 298 4.51 21.06 16.90
N GLN A 299 4.45 20.04 17.77
CA GLN A 299 5.46 18.97 17.81
C GLN A 299 5.46 18.13 16.52
N ARG A 300 4.30 17.89 15.89
CA ARG A 300 4.22 17.25 14.56
C ARG A 300 4.82 18.13 13.47
N ARG A 301 4.53 19.43 13.48
CA ARG A 301 5.16 20.40 12.56
C ARG A 301 6.68 20.38 12.76
N GLN A 302 7.13 20.41 14.01
CA GLN A 302 8.55 20.38 14.36
C GLN A 302 9.23 19.09 13.94
N ALA A 303 8.57 17.94 14.11
CA ALA A 303 9.07 16.65 13.64
C ALA A 303 9.21 16.62 12.10
N LYS A 304 8.20 17.14 11.38
CA LYS A 304 8.26 17.27 9.92
C LYS A 304 9.39 18.20 9.46
N ILE A 305 9.56 19.35 10.12
CA ILE A 305 10.67 20.28 9.83
C ILE A 305 12.02 19.61 10.10
N MET A 306 12.14 18.87 11.21
CA MET A 306 13.36 18.16 11.57
C MET A 306 13.71 17.07 10.57
N GLN A 307 12.71 16.32 10.09
CA GLN A 307 12.89 15.34 9.03
C GLN A 307 13.35 16.01 7.72
N LEU A 308 12.69 17.09 7.30
CA LEU A 308 13.09 17.83 6.10
C LEU A 308 14.53 18.34 6.21
N LYS A 309 14.96 18.81 7.38
CA LYS A 309 16.34 19.23 7.65
C LYS A 309 17.33 18.07 7.55
N TYR A 310 16.94 16.87 7.99
CA TYR A 310 17.81 15.69 7.95
C TYR A 310 18.01 15.18 6.52
N THR A 311 16.97 15.21 5.69
CA THR A 311 17.03 14.76 4.29
C THR A 311 17.34 15.90 3.31
N TYR A 312 17.74 17.07 3.80
CA TYR A 312 17.98 18.23 2.95
C TYR A 312 19.27 18.05 2.16
N ASP A 313 19.13 17.93 0.84
CA ASP A 313 20.24 17.84 -0.10
C ASP A 313 20.18 19.05 -1.05
N PRO A 314 21.04 20.08 -0.89
CA PRO A 314 20.91 21.35 -1.60
C PRO A 314 21.19 21.26 -3.12
N PRO A 315 20.88 22.31 -3.90
CA PRO A 315 21.12 22.33 -5.34
C PRO A 315 22.58 22.62 -5.70
N GLY A 316 22.97 22.11 -6.87
CA GLY A 316 24.24 22.43 -7.54
C GLY A 316 25.48 22.31 -6.68
N GLU A 317 26.28 23.37 -6.68
CA GLU A 317 27.59 23.42 -6.02
C GLU A 317 27.51 23.40 -4.49
N LEU A 318 26.32 23.62 -3.94
CA LEU A 318 26.09 23.55 -2.50
C LEU A 318 25.96 22.11 -2.00
N ARG A 319 25.74 21.15 -2.91
CA ARG A 319 25.67 19.72 -2.63
C ARG A 319 27.06 19.17 -2.31
N PRO A 320 27.24 18.37 -1.23
CA PRO A 320 28.55 17.84 -0.86
C PRO A 320 29.24 17.01 -1.96
N GLU A 321 28.47 16.23 -2.72
CA GLU A 321 28.98 15.42 -3.83
C GLU A 321 29.07 16.20 -5.15
N GLY A 322 28.77 17.50 -5.12
CA GLY A 322 28.68 18.38 -6.27
C GLY A 322 27.36 18.28 -7.05
N PRO A 323 27.24 19.05 -8.15
CA PRO A 323 26.05 19.09 -8.99
C PRO A 323 25.61 17.70 -9.48
N ARG A 324 24.31 17.45 -9.51
CA ARG A 324 23.73 16.16 -9.97
C ARG A 324 23.91 15.95 -11.48
N HIS A 325 23.90 17.04 -12.24
CA HIS A 325 24.04 17.09 -13.69
C HIS A 325 24.53 18.49 -14.10
N ASP A 326 24.85 18.67 -15.39
CA ASP A 326 25.36 19.91 -15.99
C ASP A 326 24.41 21.14 -15.92
N ASN A 327 23.18 20.93 -15.47
CA ASN A 327 22.13 21.95 -15.32
C ASN A 327 21.62 22.09 -13.87
N ASP A 328 22.31 21.47 -12.91
CA ASP A 328 22.01 21.60 -11.47
C ASP A 328 22.87 22.74 -10.90
N PHE A 329 22.30 23.95 -10.85
CA PHE A 329 22.96 25.13 -10.30
C PHE A 329 22.24 25.60 -9.04
N ALA A 330 22.99 26.20 -8.11
CA ALA A 330 22.38 26.88 -6.97
C ALA A 330 21.57 28.12 -7.40
N ASP A 331 22.11 28.92 -8.33
CA ASP A 331 21.42 30.09 -8.88
C ASP A 331 20.49 29.74 -10.04
N ILE A 332 19.19 30.01 -9.88
CA ILE A 332 18.17 29.74 -10.92
C ILE A 332 18.42 30.50 -12.22
N SER A 333 19.14 31.62 -12.20
CA SER A 333 19.44 32.40 -13.41
C SER A 333 20.35 31.65 -14.39
N GLN A 334 21.10 30.66 -13.88
CA GLN A 334 21.99 29.81 -14.66
C GLN A 334 21.32 28.53 -15.16
N ILE A 335 20.16 28.19 -14.60
CA ILE A 335 19.42 26.98 -14.97
C ILE A 335 18.72 27.19 -16.32
N ARG A 336 19.01 26.33 -17.28
CA ARG A 336 18.34 26.33 -18.58
C ARG A 336 16.90 25.85 -18.42
N VAL A 337 15.94 26.62 -18.94
CA VAL A 337 14.51 26.24 -18.93
C VAL A 337 14.30 24.88 -19.62
N ALA A 338 14.86 24.68 -20.81
CA ALA A 338 14.85 23.39 -21.46
C ALA A 338 15.86 22.43 -20.80
N PRO A 339 15.51 21.17 -20.55
CA PRO A 339 16.41 20.22 -19.92
C PRO A 339 17.60 19.87 -20.81
N THR A 340 18.73 19.54 -20.18
CA THR A 340 19.91 19.01 -20.85
C THR A 340 19.83 17.49 -20.97
N HIS A 341 20.72 16.89 -21.76
CA HIS A 341 20.78 15.45 -21.90
C HIS A 341 21.18 14.77 -20.58
N ASP A 342 22.22 15.29 -19.91
CA ASP A 342 22.68 14.78 -18.62
C ASP A 342 21.61 14.91 -17.53
N GLU A 343 20.80 15.97 -17.55
CA GLU A 343 19.66 16.12 -16.65
C GLU A 343 18.57 15.05 -16.87
N LEU A 344 18.24 14.76 -18.13
CA LEU A 344 17.20 13.80 -18.49
C LEU A 344 17.59 12.35 -18.18
N LEU A 345 18.88 12.04 -18.18
CA LEU A 345 19.39 10.70 -17.88
C LEU A 345 20.03 10.60 -16.49
N CYS A 346 19.97 11.65 -15.68
CA CYS A 346 20.54 11.65 -14.34
C CYS A 346 19.81 10.61 -13.46
N PRO A 347 20.53 9.65 -12.85
CA PRO A 347 19.93 8.66 -11.96
C PRO A 347 19.60 9.20 -10.57
N SER A 348 20.16 10.36 -10.19
CA SER A 348 19.95 10.99 -8.89
C SER A 348 18.61 11.73 -8.86
N ALA A 349 17.94 11.69 -7.70
CA ALA A 349 16.72 12.46 -7.49
C ALA A 349 17.00 13.97 -7.61
N GLN A 350 16.10 14.67 -8.29
CA GLN A 350 16.19 16.11 -8.53
C GLN A 350 16.03 16.90 -7.23
N TYR A 351 16.69 18.07 -7.16
CA TYR A 351 16.43 19.01 -6.08
C TYR A 351 15.05 19.66 -6.26
N LEU A 352 14.09 19.26 -5.42
CA LEU A 352 12.76 19.85 -5.36
C LEU A 352 12.55 20.55 -4.02
N PRO A 353 12.54 21.89 -4.00
CA PRO A 353 12.36 22.61 -2.75
C PRO A 353 10.92 22.49 -2.25
N VAL A 354 10.75 22.40 -0.93
CA VAL A 354 9.43 22.30 -0.30
C VAL A 354 8.83 23.69 -0.15
N PHE A 355 7.60 23.88 -0.64
CA PHE A 355 6.84 25.13 -0.49
C PHE A 355 6.28 25.27 0.94
N SER A 356 7.16 25.52 1.92
CA SER A 356 6.82 25.73 3.32
C SER A 356 7.79 26.74 3.96
N PRO A 357 7.32 27.75 4.72
CA PRO A 357 8.18 28.76 5.35
C PRO A 357 9.32 28.15 6.16
N ASP A 358 9.03 27.13 6.96
CA ASP A 358 9.97 26.50 7.88
C ASP A 358 10.83 25.37 7.28
N ALA A 359 10.62 25.05 6.00
CA ALA A 359 11.42 24.02 5.32
C ALA A 359 12.84 24.53 5.05
N PRO A 360 13.86 23.66 5.17
CA PRO A 360 15.23 24.03 4.84
C PRO A 360 15.35 24.47 3.38
N HIS A 361 16.13 25.51 3.17
CA HIS A 361 16.39 26.11 1.88
C HIS A 361 17.76 26.80 1.91
N HIS A 362 18.42 26.92 0.75
CA HIS A 362 19.75 27.52 0.67
C HIS A 362 19.70 29.06 0.70
N LEU A 363 18.62 29.64 0.17
CA LEU A 363 18.33 31.08 0.27
C LEU A 363 17.69 31.46 1.61
N SER A 364 17.87 32.73 1.99
CA SER A 364 17.39 33.27 3.26
C SER A 364 15.88 33.10 3.46
N PRO A 365 15.42 32.82 4.70
CA PRO A 365 14.00 32.88 5.03
C PRO A 365 13.38 34.25 4.68
N ASP A 366 12.08 34.26 4.37
CA ASP A 366 11.29 35.46 4.06
C ASP A 366 11.82 36.36 2.92
N SER A 367 12.65 35.81 2.03
CA SER A 367 13.17 36.54 0.87
C SER A 367 12.37 36.30 -0.41
N MET A 368 12.34 37.31 -1.30
CA MET A 368 11.69 37.17 -2.61
C MET A 368 12.46 36.17 -3.49
N GLU A 369 13.79 36.14 -3.37
CA GLU A 369 14.67 35.23 -4.09
C GLU A 369 14.32 33.77 -3.77
N ARG A 370 14.06 33.45 -2.50
CA ARG A 370 13.60 32.12 -2.08
C ARG A 370 12.25 31.78 -2.71
N HIS A 371 11.31 32.72 -2.71
CA HIS A 371 10.01 32.50 -3.32
C HIS A 371 10.13 32.21 -4.82
N LEU A 372 10.93 32.99 -5.54
CA LEU A 372 11.19 32.81 -6.96
C LEU A 372 11.91 31.49 -7.26
N ASP A 373 12.91 31.11 -6.46
CA ASP A 373 13.62 29.83 -6.61
C ASP A 373 12.66 28.64 -6.49
N ILE A 374 11.84 28.63 -5.45
CA ILE A 374 10.87 27.55 -5.22
C ILE A 374 9.88 27.46 -6.39
N GLN A 375 9.27 28.58 -6.79
CA GLN A 375 8.28 28.60 -7.86
C GLN A 375 8.89 28.19 -9.20
N PHE A 376 10.08 28.70 -9.53
CA PHE A 376 10.78 28.36 -10.77
C PHE A 376 11.08 26.87 -10.84
N ARG A 377 11.68 26.29 -9.80
CA ARG A 377 12.09 24.88 -9.77
C ARG A 377 10.89 23.94 -9.83
N LEU A 378 9.83 24.20 -9.06
CA LEU A 378 8.63 23.37 -9.05
C LEU A 378 7.87 23.44 -10.38
N LEU A 379 7.69 24.65 -10.95
CA LEU A 379 7.02 24.81 -12.25
C LEU A 379 7.82 24.17 -13.39
N ARG A 380 9.14 24.34 -13.37
CA ARG A 380 10.03 23.74 -14.36
C ARG A 380 10.00 22.21 -14.28
N GLU A 381 10.00 21.66 -13.07
CA GLU A 381 9.90 20.22 -12.85
C GLU A 381 8.56 19.66 -13.38
N GLU A 382 7.44 20.34 -13.16
CA GLU A 382 6.12 19.90 -13.66
C GLU A 382 6.12 19.67 -15.19
N LEU A 383 6.87 20.51 -15.92
CA LEU A 383 7.02 20.39 -17.38
C LEU A 383 8.01 19.29 -17.80
N ILE A 384 9.06 19.07 -17.02
CA ILE A 384 10.19 18.19 -17.39
C ILE A 384 9.95 16.75 -16.95
N ALA A 385 9.31 16.52 -15.80
CA ALA A 385 9.13 15.19 -15.23
C ALA A 385 8.51 14.18 -16.22
N PRO A 386 7.45 14.50 -16.99
CA PRO A 386 6.88 13.57 -17.97
C PRO A 386 7.83 13.24 -19.13
N ILE A 387 8.62 14.23 -19.57
CA ILE A 387 9.61 14.07 -20.65
C ILE A 387 10.75 13.18 -20.17
N ARG A 388 11.28 13.47 -18.98
CA ARG A 388 12.35 12.68 -18.35
C ARG A 388 11.93 11.23 -18.16
N GLY A 389 10.77 10.98 -17.56
CA GLY A 389 10.26 9.62 -17.38
C GLY A 389 10.13 8.86 -18.71
N SER A 390 9.65 9.54 -19.76
CA SER A 390 9.50 8.95 -21.10
C SER A 390 10.86 8.57 -21.70
N ILE A 391 11.86 9.43 -21.57
CA ILE A 391 13.21 9.22 -22.09
C ILE A 391 13.92 8.10 -21.34
N VAL A 392 13.89 8.10 -20.00
CA VAL A 392 14.48 7.02 -19.17
C VAL A 392 13.90 5.66 -19.55
N THR A 393 12.60 5.59 -19.79
CA THR A 393 11.93 4.36 -20.21
C THR A 393 12.41 3.88 -21.59
N ILE A 394 12.56 4.80 -22.56
CA ILE A 394 13.12 4.47 -23.88
C ILE A 394 14.57 4.03 -23.75
N ASP A 395 15.39 4.74 -22.97
CA ASP A 395 16.81 4.46 -22.79
C ASP A 395 17.04 3.06 -22.18
N ASN A 396 16.23 2.69 -21.19
CA ASN A 396 16.23 1.34 -20.61
C ASN A 396 15.90 0.26 -21.65
N ASP A 397 14.86 0.49 -22.47
CA ASP A 397 14.50 -0.41 -23.56
C ASP A 397 15.64 -0.53 -24.59
N VAL A 398 16.22 0.59 -25.03
CA VAL A 398 17.34 0.62 -26.00
C VAL A 398 18.57 -0.07 -25.44
N THR A 399 18.94 0.19 -24.19
CA THR A 399 20.06 -0.46 -23.52
C THR A 399 19.85 -1.98 -23.46
N THR A 400 18.65 -2.42 -23.11
CA THR A 400 18.28 -3.85 -23.11
C THR A 400 18.34 -4.47 -24.50
N MET A 401 17.94 -3.74 -25.54
CA MET A 401 18.05 -4.17 -26.93
C MET A 401 19.51 -4.38 -27.32
N LEU A 402 20.36 -3.38 -27.08
CA LEU A 402 21.79 -3.39 -27.43
C LEU A 402 22.54 -4.53 -26.73
N GLN A 403 22.32 -4.73 -25.43
CA GLN A 403 22.96 -5.81 -24.66
C GLN A 403 22.59 -7.22 -25.15
N SER A 404 21.51 -7.33 -25.91
CA SER A 404 20.97 -8.61 -26.38
C SER A 404 21.20 -8.90 -27.86
N GLN A 405 21.83 -7.98 -28.58
CA GLN A 405 22.14 -8.17 -30.00
C GLN A 405 23.01 -9.42 -30.22
N GLY A 406 22.61 -10.27 -31.17
CA GLY A 406 23.32 -11.50 -31.53
C GLY A 406 22.92 -12.76 -30.73
N ARG A 407 22.00 -12.67 -29.76
CA ARG A 407 21.43 -13.84 -29.07
C ARG A 407 20.04 -14.17 -29.62
N ALA A 408 19.72 -15.46 -29.78
CA ALA A 408 18.38 -15.90 -30.13
C ALA A 408 17.43 -15.67 -28.93
N ARG A 409 16.59 -14.61 -28.99
CA ARG A 409 15.61 -14.29 -27.95
C ARG A 409 14.25 -14.88 -28.27
N ARG A 410 13.53 -15.30 -27.22
CA ARG A 410 12.11 -15.65 -27.34
C ARG A 410 11.29 -14.38 -27.53
N LYS A 411 10.16 -14.46 -28.25
CA LYS A 411 9.25 -13.32 -28.46
C LYS A 411 8.75 -12.68 -27.15
N THR A 412 8.70 -13.45 -26.06
CA THR A 412 8.34 -13.00 -24.70
C THR A 412 9.40 -12.13 -24.04
N GLU A 413 10.62 -12.10 -24.55
CA GLU A 413 11.74 -11.33 -23.99
C GLU A 413 11.94 -9.98 -24.72
N GLN A 414 11.08 -9.66 -25.69
CA GLN A 414 11.19 -8.41 -26.44
C GLN A 414 10.76 -7.23 -25.60
N THR A 415 11.53 -6.14 -25.67
CA THR A 415 11.18 -4.88 -25.01
C THR A 415 9.93 -4.27 -25.63
N LYS A 416 9.29 -3.34 -24.92
CA LYS A 416 8.08 -2.70 -25.44
C LYS A 416 8.39 -1.86 -26.68
N LEU A 417 9.53 -1.18 -26.69
CA LEU A 417 10.03 -0.46 -27.85
C LEU A 417 10.25 -1.37 -29.07
N GLU A 418 10.88 -2.54 -28.90
CA GLU A 418 11.06 -3.51 -29.99
C GLU A 418 9.72 -3.92 -30.61
N GLN A 419 8.75 -4.25 -29.77
CA GLN A 419 7.41 -4.65 -30.21
C GLN A 419 6.69 -3.54 -30.99
N LEU A 420 6.88 -2.29 -30.59
CA LEU A 420 6.30 -1.13 -31.27
C LEU A 420 6.99 -0.86 -32.60
N LEU A 421 8.33 -0.90 -32.65
CA LEU A 421 9.08 -0.71 -33.89
C LEU A 421 8.74 -1.78 -34.93
N ALA A 422 8.61 -3.06 -34.51
CA ALA A 422 8.17 -4.15 -35.39
C ALA A 422 6.75 -3.94 -35.98
N LYS A 423 5.92 -3.13 -35.32
CA LYS A 423 4.55 -2.78 -35.76
C LYS A 423 4.48 -1.46 -36.56
N GLY A 424 5.60 -0.78 -36.79
CA GLY A 424 5.64 0.53 -37.44
C GLY A 424 5.32 1.70 -36.51
N GLY A 425 5.42 1.52 -35.19
CA GLY A 425 5.12 2.51 -34.17
C GLY A 425 3.84 2.20 -33.39
N GLY A 426 3.41 3.14 -32.55
CA GLY A 426 2.20 3.03 -31.74
C GLY A 426 2.28 3.76 -30.42
N ALA A 427 1.29 3.52 -29.55
CA ALA A 427 1.27 4.09 -28.21
C ALA A 427 2.22 3.32 -27.27
N TYR A 428 3.17 4.03 -26.68
CA TYR A 428 3.98 3.56 -25.57
C TYR A 428 3.29 3.98 -24.27
N LYS A 429 2.96 3.01 -23.43
CA LYS A 429 2.29 3.24 -22.14
C LYS A 429 2.93 2.37 -21.07
N THR A 430 3.46 2.92 -20.00
CA THR A 430 3.81 2.13 -18.80
C THR A 430 2.66 2.19 -17.79
N SER A 431 2.83 1.52 -16.68
CA SER A 431 1.87 1.39 -15.58
C SER A 431 2.60 1.66 -14.26
N GLY A 432 1.84 1.97 -13.21
CA GLY A 432 2.39 2.41 -11.91
C GLY A 432 2.25 3.91 -11.67
N PHE A 433 2.72 4.37 -10.51
CA PHE A 433 2.60 5.76 -10.05
C PHE A 433 3.28 6.75 -11.02
N ASP A 434 4.43 6.37 -11.58
CA ASP A 434 5.19 7.15 -12.57
C ASP A 434 4.93 6.67 -14.01
N SER A 435 3.69 6.27 -14.32
CA SER A 435 3.35 5.80 -15.67
C SER A 435 3.57 6.89 -16.73
N VAL A 436 4.21 6.53 -17.84
CA VAL A 436 4.45 7.41 -18.98
C VAL A 436 3.58 6.99 -20.16
N PHE A 437 3.10 8.00 -20.90
CA PHE A 437 2.31 7.80 -22.10
C PHE A 437 2.78 8.72 -23.22
N PHE A 438 3.25 8.13 -24.32
CA PHE A 438 3.65 8.86 -25.52
C PHE A 438 3.47 8.01 -26.78
N ARG A 439 3.57 8.64 -27.95
CA ARG A 439 3.50 7.94 -29.25
C ARG A 439 4.89 7.78 -29.85
N VAL A 440 5.20 6.56 -30.28
CA VAL A 440 6.38 6.23 -31.07
C VAL A 440 5.95 6.15 -32.53
N TYR A 441 6.64 6.88 -33.40
CA TYR A 441 6.46 6.81 -34.84
C TYR A 441 7.71 6.16 -35.44
N ALA A 442 7.54 5.03 -36.14
CA ALA A 442 8.66 4.44 -36.88
C ALA A 442 8.82 5.15 -38.23
N ASN A 443 10.04 5.15 -38.77
CA ASN A 443 10.37 5.67 -40.11
C ASN A 443 10.10 7.17 -40.29
N ALA A 444 10.30 7.99 -39.25
CA ALA A 444 10.26 9.43 -39.39
C ALA A 444 11.51 9.94 -40.14
N GLU A 445 11.30 10.74 -41.19
CA GLU A 445 12.38 11.38 -41.96
C GLU A 445 12.34 12.90 -41.76
N PHE A 446 13.49 13.50 -41.49
CA PHE A 446 13.61 14.96 -41.47
C PHE A 446 13.67 15.49 -42.89
N CYS A 447 12.62 16.19 -43.33
CA CYS A 447 12.64 16.84 -44.63
C CYS A 447 13.53 18.11 -44.57
N PRO A 448 14.44 18.33 -45.54
CA PRO A 448 15.24 19.56 -45.59
C PRO A 448 14.33 20.79 -45.64
N ARG A 449 14.60 21.75 -44.76
CA ARG A 449 13.82 22.97 -44.66
C ARG A 449 14.00 23.79 -45.95
N ARG A 450 12.96 23.90 -46.78
CA ARG A 450 12.96 24.85 -47.91
C ARG A 450 13.07 26.26 -47.35
N ARG A 451 14.22 26.91 -47.53
CA ARG A 451 14.35 28.36 -47.35
C ARG A 451 13.55 29.01 -48.48
N SER A 452 12.31 29.42 -48.20
CA SER A 452 11.65 30.45 -49.00
C SER A 452 12.46 31.74 -48.84
N ARG A 453 12.95 32.27 -49.97
CA ARG A 453 13.66 33.56 -50.04
C ARG A 453 12.73 34.72 -49.70
#